data_AF-A0AAE0NCC4-F1
#
_entry.id   AF-A0AAE0NCC4-F1
#
_cell.length_a   1.000
_cell.length_b   1.000
_cell.length_c   1.000
_cell.angle_alpha   90.00
_cell.angle_beta   90.00
_cell.angle_gamma   90.00
#
_symmetry.space_group_name_H-M   'P 1'
#
loop_
_entity.id
_entity.type
_entity.pdbx_description
1 polymer ?
#
loop_
_entity_poly.entity_id
_entity_poly.type
_entity_poly.pdbx_seq_one_letter_code
_entity_poly.pdbx_strand_id
1 'polypeptide(L)'
;LIRRDAMSFYAENSQHARACWESLLEQTAISASTSCFDPAIVSSFRMLDHVITSKGSTPFVSRLAYVQLMRHFDTVEETIDSSRRHGLIHRAAGYRNASIALDIYMTAQEGYTDPASRRRQLLERKRAGRRWKQLAGPSYLFLLVYSDAAERIV
;
A
#
# COMPACT_ATOMS: atom_id res chain seq x y z
N LEU A 1 4.47 18.55 -12.86
CA LEU A 1 4.42 17.45 -11.87
C LEU A 1 5.28 17.76 -10.65
N ILE A 2 6.53 18.18 -10.85
CA ILE A 2 7.35 18.72 -9.76
C ILE A 2 6.76 20.06 -9.31
N ARG A 3 6.72 20.28 -8.00
CA ARG A 3 6.26 21.54 -7.40
C ARG A 3 7.35 22.61 -7.50
N ARG A 4 6.95 23.88 -7.65
CA ARG A 4 7.89 25.01 -7.81
C ARG A 4 8.67 25.31 -6.53
N ASP A 5 8.06 25.04 -5.39
CA ASP A 5 8.53 25.29 -4.03
C ASP A 5 9.16 24.03 -3.38
N ALA A 6 9.67 23.08 -4.18
CA ALA A 6 10.01 21.74 -3.70
C ALA A 6 10.95 21.72 -2.48
N MET A 7 11.96 22.57 -2.48
CA MET A 7 12.94 22.64 -1.40
C MET A 7 12.34 23.21 -0.11
N SER A 8 11.56 24.29 -0.21
CA SER A 8 10.87 24.88 0.94
C SER A 8 9.83 23.91 1.50
N PHE A 9 9.01 23.32 0.64
CA PHE A 9 8.02 22.33 1.06
C PHE A 9 8.66 21.12 1.74
N TYR A 10 9.79 20.63 1.20
CA TYR A 10 10.55 19.56 1.84
C TYR A 10 11.04 19.96 3.24
N ALA A 11 11.65 21.15 3.37
CA ALA A 11 12.14 21.64 4.65
C ALA A 11 11.02 21.72 5.69
N GLU A 12 9.85 22.19 5.29
CA GLU A 12 8.68 22.36 6.16
C GLU A 12 7.98 21.04 6.51
N ASN A 13 7.98 20.05 5.61
CA ASN A 13 7.13 18.84 5.75
C ASN A 13 7.91 17.56 6.01
N SER A 14 9.25 17.55 5.88
CA SER A 14 10.06 16.33 6.00
C SER A 14 9.90 15.61 7.35
N GLN A 15 9.85 16.35 8.46
CA GLN A 15 9.65 15.77 9.79
C GLN A 15 8.26 15.15 9.95
N HIS A 16 7.23 15.83 9.46
CA HIS A 16 5.87 15.29 9.48
C HIS A 16 5.74 14.06 8.58
N ALA A 17 6.33 14.10 7.38
CA ALA A 17 6.37 12.97 6.47
C ALA A 17 7.09 11.76 7.08
N ARG A 18 8.19 11.99 7.80
CA ARG A 18 8.90 10.94 8.53
C ARG A 18 8.03 10.33 9.62
N ALA A 19 7.36 11.14 10.45
CA ALA A 19 6.48 10.64 11.50
C ALA A 19 5.30 9.82 10.93
N CYS A 20 4.68 10.30 9.84
CA CYS A 20 3.65 9.54 9.13
C CYS A 20 4.19 8.22 8.58
N TRP A 21 5.38 8.25 7.98
CA TRP A 21 6.02 7.06 7.44
C TRP A 21 6.33 6.02 8.53
N GLU A 22 6.90 6.45 9.66
CA GLU A 22 7.18 5.59 10.81
C GLU A 22 5.89 4.98 11.38
N SER A 23 4.83 5.77 11.53
CA SER A 23 3.52 5.28 11.97
C SER A 23 2.91 4.26 11.00
N LEU A 24 3.04 4.47 9.69
CA LEU A 24 2.59 3.50 8.68
C LEU A 24 3.38 2.20 8.78
N LEU A 25 4.70 2.25 9.02
CA LEU A 25 5.53 1.06 9.19
C LEU A 25 5.11 0.26 10.44
N GLU A 26 4.91 0.93 11.57
CA GLU A 26 4.48 0.29 12.81
C GLU A 26 3.14 -0.40 12.67
N GLN A 27 2.15 0.28 12.10
CA GLN A 27 0.80 -0.25 11.94
C GLN A 27 0.67 -1.35 10.88
N THR A 28 1.70 -1.55 10.04
CA THR A 28 1.70 -2.57 8.98
C THR A 28 2.80 -3.61 9.15
N ALA A 29 3.48 -3.61 10.30
CA ALA A 29 4.50 -4.58 10.62
C ALA A 29 3.89 -5.98 10.70
N ILE A 30 4.45 -6.90 9.91
CA ILE A 30 4.13 -8.33 9.93
C ILE A 30 5.32 -9.06 10.54
N SER A 31 5.09 -9.90 11.55
CA SER A 31 6.15 -10.76 12.11
C SER A 31 6.48 -11.89 11.13
N ALA A 32 7.72 -12.35 11.12
CA ALA A 32 8.14 -13.48 10.29
C ALA A 32 7.36 -14.78 10.60
N SER A 33 6.79 -14.89 11.81
CA SER A 33 5.97 -16.02 12.24
C SER A 33 4.48 -15.86 11.95
N THR A 34 4.05 -14.72 11.39
CA THR A 34 2.64 -14.41 11.16
C THR A 34 2.09 -15.31 10.06
N SER A 35 0.95 -15.94 10.33
CA SER A 35 0.20 -16.72 9.33
C SER A 35 -0.27 -15.80 8.19
N CYS A 36 -0.28 -16.28 6.96
CA CYS A 36 -0.81 -15.51 5.83
C CYS A 36 -2.32 -15.20 5.95
N PHE A 37 -3.04 -15.90 6.83
CA PHE A 37 -4.46 -15.65 7.15
C PHE A 37 -4.64 -14.91 8.48
N ASP A 38 -3.56 -14.37 9.05
CA ASP A 38 -3.65 -13.62 10.31
C ASP A 38 -4.56 -12.40 10.13
N PRO A 39 -5.55 -12.18 11.03
CA PRO A 39 -6.40 -11.00 11.02
C PRO A 39 -5.62 -9.67 11.00
N ALA A 40 -4.39 -9.64 11.53
CA ALA A 40 -3.51 -8.49 11.47
C ALA A 40 -3.21 -8.05 10.04
N ILE A 41 -3.03 -8.99 9.09
CA ILE A 41 -2.79 -8.68 7.67
C ILE A 41 -4.02 -8.02 7.04
N VAL A 42 -5.21 -8.49 7.40
CA VAL A 42 -6.48 -7.90 6.92
C VAL A 42 -6.64 -6.48 7.49
N SER A 43 -6.33 -6.31 8.78
CA SER A 43 -6.40 -5.03 9.48
C SER A 43 -5.44 -3.99 8.89
N SER A 44 -4.18 -4.37 8.63
CA SER A 44 -3.18 -3.48 8.02
C SER A 44 -3.58 -3.04 6.62
N PHE A 45 -4.12 -3.94 5.80
CA PHE A 45 -4.68 -3.60 4.49
C PHE A 45 -5.83 -2.61 4.58
N ARG A 46 -6.74 -2.80 5.54
CA ARG A 46 -7.87 -1.89 5.78
C ARG A 46 -7.38 -0.50 6.22
N MET A 47 -6.42 -0.46 7.14
CA MET A 47 -5.83 0.80 7.62
C MET A 47 -5.17 1.56 6.47
N LEU A 48 -4.36 0.90 5.64
CA LEU A 48 -3.73 1.54 4.48
C LEU A 48 -4.77 2.08 3.48
N ASP A 49 -5.83 1.32 3.22
CA ASP A 49 -6.91 1.76 2.33
C ASP A 49 -7.64 2.98 2.90
N HIS A 50 -7.87 3.00 4.21
CA HIS A 50 -8.48 4.13 4.90
C HIS A 50 -7.62 5.39 4.76
N VAL A 51 -6.30 5.29 4.97
CA VAL A 51 -5.39 6.44 4.80
C VAL A 51 -5.39 6.93 3.35
N ILE A 52 -5.37 6.02 2.37
CA ILE A 52 -5.40 6.36 0.93
C ILE A 52 -6.69 7.10 0.55
N THR A 53 -7.83 6.68 1.09
CA THR A 53 -9.16 7.17 0.70
C THR A 53 -9.69 8.30 1.59
N SER A 54 -9.02 8.59 2.71
CA SER A 54 -9.44 9.62 3.65
C SER A 54 -9.36 11.01 3.02
N LYS A 55 -10.51 11.69 2.95
CA LYS A 55 -10.66 13.06 2.40
C LYS A 55 -9.89 14.12 3.17
N GLY A 56 -9.48 13.84 4.41
CA GLY A 56 -8.70 14.76 5.25
C GLY A 56 -7.19 14.53 5.19
N SER A 57 -6.72 13.51 4.47
CA SER A 57 -5.28 13.24 4.34
C SER A 57 -4.63 14.27 3.42
N THR A 58 -3.43 14.72 3.78
CA THR A 58 -2.62 15.51 2.85
C THR A 58 -2.22 14.62 1.67
N PRO A 59 -2.06 15.18 0.46
CA PRO A 59 -1.71 14.38 -0.72
C PRO A 59 -0.44 13.53 -0.51
N PHE A 60 0.58 14.08 0.17
CA PHE A 60 1.79 13.31 0.44
C PHE A 60 1.58 12.13 1.40
N VAL A 61 0.66 12.23 2.38
CA VAL A 61 0.35 11.10 3.28
C VAL A 61 -0.28 9.95 2.49
N SER A 62 -1.20 10.27 1.56
CA SER A 62 -1.77 9.26 0.66
C SER A 62 -0.70 8.60 -0.20
N ARG A 63 0.26 9.37 -0.75
CA ARG A 63 1.42 8.82 -1.48
C ARG A 63 2.25 7.85 -0.63
N LEU A 64 2.54 8.21 0.62
CA LEU A 64 3.26 7.35 1.56
C LEU A 64 2.50 6.05 1.80
N ALA A 65 1.18 6.13 2.03
CA ALA A 65 0.33 4.96 2.20
C ALA A 65 0.29 4.07 0.95
N TYR A 66 0.28 4.64 -0.25
CA TYR A 66 0.40 3.90 -1.51
C TYR A 66 1.74 3.14 -1.63
N VAL A 67 2.84 3.79 -1.25
CA VAL A 67 4.17 3.13 -1.24
C VAL A 67 4.17 1.99 -0.23
N GLN A 68 3.66 2.24 0.98
CA GLN A 68 3.61 1.22 2.01
C GLN A 68 2.66 0.08 1.65
N LEU A 69 1.54 0.35 0.98
CA LEU A 69 0.65 -0.67 0.43
C LEU A 69 1.40 -1.61 -0.50
N MET A 70 2.24 -1.09 -1.38
CA MET A 70 3.01 -1.95 -2.28
C MET A 70 4.08 -2.76 -1.57
N ARG A 71 4.79 -2.16 -0.60
CA ARG A 71 5.74 -2.92 0.24
C ARG A 71 5.04 -4.01 1.03
N HIS A 72 3.86 -3.71 1.56
CA HIS A 72 3.05 -4.64 2.32
C HIS A 72 2.55 -5.80 1.44
N PHE A 73 2.16 -5.53 0.18
CA PHE A 73 1.89 -6.58 -0.79
C PHE A 73 3.09 -7.51 -0.99
N ASP A 74 4.29 -6.97 -1.16
CA ASP A 74 5.50 -7.77 -1.35
C ASP A 74 5.73 -8.69 -0.13
N THR A 75 5.63 -8.16 1.09
CA THR A 75 5.76 -8.94 2.34
C THR A 75 4.69 -10.03 2.47
N VAL A 76 3.42 -9.71 2.18
CA VAL A 76 2.34 -10.71 2.23
C VAL A 76 2.55 -11.80 1.20
N GLU A 77 3.01 -11.46 -0.01
CA GLU A 77 3.33 -12.43 -1.06
C GLU A 77 4.49 -13.37 -0.66
N GLU A 78 5.48 -12.88 0.09
CA GLU A 78 6.55 -13.67 0.70
C GLU A 78 6.03 -14.59 1.82
N THR A 79 5.15 -14.11 2.69
CA THR A 79 4.51 -14.92 3.74
C THR A 79 3.66 -16.05 3.14
N ILE A 80 2.94 -15.78 2.05
CA ILE A 80 2.18 -16.78 1.29
C ILE A 80 3.14 -17.80 0.66
N ASP A 81 4.27 -17.35 0.10
CA ASP A 81 5.27 -18.24 -0.47
C ASP A 81 5.85 -19.19 0.57
N SER A 82 6.21 -18.66 1.74
CA SER A 82 6.68 -19.45 2.89
C SER A 82 5.61 -20.48 3.30
N SER A 83 4.35 -20.04 3.44
CA SER A 83 3.23 -20.93 3.78
C SER A 83 3.04 -22.06 2.76
N ARG A 84 3.22 -21.79 1.46
CA ARG A 84 3.20 -22.80 0.40
C ARG A 84 4.35 -23.78 0.50
N ARG A 85 5.57 -23.31 0.79
CA ARG A 85 6.75 -24.17 0.97
C ARG A 85 6.57 -25.15 2.14
N HIS A 86 5.83 -24.76 3.17
CA HIS A 86 5.49 -25.61 4.30
C HIS A 86 4.20 -26.44 4.10
N GLY A 87 3.60 -26.45 2.91
CA GLY A 87 2.41 -27.24 2.60
C GLY A 87 1.09 -26.73 3.20
N LEU A 88 1.08 -25.53 3.80
CA LEU A 88 -0.11 -24.95 4.44
C LEU A 88 -1.12 -24.40 3.44
N ILE A 89 -0.69 -24.12 2.20
CA ILE A 89 -1.55 -23.63 1.12
C ILE A 89 -1.35 -24.50 -0.11
N HIS A 90 -2.45 -25.01 -0.65
CA HIS A 90 -2.43 -25.81 -1.87
C HIS A 90 -2.17 -24.92 -3.11
N ARG A 91 -1.33 -25.41 -4.02
CA ARG A 91 -1.09 -24.73 -5.31
C ARG A 91 -2.24 -25.05 -6.26
N ALA A 92 -3.03 -24.05 -6.61
CA ALA A 92 -3.96 -24.13 -7.73
C ALA A 92 -3.31 -23.56 -9.01
N ALA A 93 -3.51 -24.23 -10.14
CA ALA A 93 -2.99 -23.77 -11.44
C ALA A 93 -3.53 -22.36 -11.75
N GLY A 94 -2.64 -21.44 -12.15
CA GLY A 94 -3.00 -20.05 -12.44
C GLY A 94 -3.21 -19.13 -11.23
N TYR A 95 -3.26 -19.66 -10.01
CA TYR A 95 -3.49 -18.88 -8.80
C TYR A 95 -2.17 -18.59 -8.06
N ARG A 96 -1.57 -17.43 -8.35
CA ARG A 96 -0.25 -17.01 -7.83
C ARG A 96 -0.37 -16.30 -6.47
N ASN A 97 0.76 -16.09 -5.78
CA ASN A 97 0.80 -15.40 -4.49
C ASN A 97 0.14 -14.01 -4.57
N ALA A 98 0.41 -13.28 -5.66
CA ALA A 98 -0.22 -11.98 -5.93
C ALA A 98 -1.75 -12.03 -6.04
N SER A 99 -2.33 -13.14 -6.52
CA SER A 99 -3.78 -13.33 -6.56
C SER A 99 -4.34 -13.55 -5.16
N ILE A 100 -3.68 -14.40 -4.35
CA ILE A 100 -4.07 -14.63 -2.95
C ILE A 100 -3.99 -13.32 -2.16
N ALA A 101 -2.88 -12.58 -2.27
CA ALA A 101 -2.70 -11.31 -1.57
C ALA A 101 -3.77 -10.28 -1.98
N LEU A 102 -4.13 -10.22 -3.27
CA LEU A 102 -5.21 -9.35 -3.73
C LEU A 102 -6.56 -9.78 -3.15
N ASP A 103 -6.82 -11.08 -3.02
CA ASP A 103 -8.08 -11.57 -2.47
C ASP A 103 -8.16 -11.30 -0.96
N ILE A 104 -7.05 -11.44 -0.21
CA ILE A 104 -6.95 -10.97 1.19
C ILE A 104 -7.26 -9.47 1.27
N TYR A 105 -6.62 -8.65 0.42
CA TYR A 105 -6.91 -7.22 0.37
C TYR A 105 -8.38 -6.94 0.04
N MET A 106 -9.02 -7.72 -0.85
CA MET A 106 -10.45 -7.62 -1.14
C MET A 106 -11.34 -7.93 0.05
N THR A 107 -10.96 -8.92 0.89
CA THR A 107 -11.70 -9.25 2.13
C THR A 107 -11.58 -8.16 3.19
N ALA A 108 -10.50 -7.37 3.17
CA ALA A 108 -10.32 -6.25 4.08
C ALA A 108 -11.29 -5.09 3.82
N GLN A 109 -11.84 -4.99 2.61
CA GLN A 109 -12.71 -3.89 2.18
C GLN A 109 -14.18 -4.15 2.46
N GLU A 110 -14.82 -3.21 3.14
CA GLU A 110 -16.26 -3.18 3.42
C GLU A 110 -16.99 -2.27 2.41
N GLY A 111 -18.30 -2.47 2.23
CA GLY A 111 -19.16 -1.48 1.55
C GLY A 111 -19.30 -1.55 0.03
N TYR A 112 -18.75 -2.56 -0.65
CA TYR A 112 -18.97 -2.74 -2.10
C TYR A 112 -20.03 -3.81 -2.39
N THR A 113 -21.08 -3.42 -3.11
CA THR A 113 -22.20 -4.29 -3.48
C THR A 113 -21.87 -5.24 -4.64
N ASP A 114 -20.96 -4.86 -5.55
CA ASP A 114 -20.54 -5.68 -6.69
C ASP A 114 -19.06 -6.12 -6.56
N PRO A 115 -18.76 -7.43 -6.55
CA PRO A 115 -17.40 -7.95 -6.48
C PRO A 115 -16.50 -7.54 -7.66
N ALA A 116 -17.05 -7.39 -8.86
CA ALA A 116 -16.25 -7.10 -10.05
C ALA A 116 -15.72 -5.65 -10.06
N SER A 117 -16.59 -4.69 -9.73
CA SER A 117 -16.21 -3.28 -9.54
C SER A 117 -15.24 -3.11 -8.38
N ARG A 118 -15.44 -3.81 -7.25
CA ARG A 118 -14.49 -3.84 -6.12
C ARG A 118 -13.10 -4.24 -6.60
N ARG A 119 -12.99 -5.40 -7.27
CA ARG A 119 -11.71 -5.91 -7.76
C ARG A 119 -11.03 -4.91 -8.71
N ARG A 120 -11.79 -4.28 -9.61
CA ARG A 120 -11.26 -3.27 -10.54
C ARG A 120 -10.66 -2.08 -9.78
N GLN A 121 -11.34 -1.55 -8.77
CA GLN A 121 -10.83 -0.42 -8.00
C GLN A 121 -9.56 -0.77 -7.22
N LEU A 122 -9.48 -1.97 -6.63
CA LEU A 122 -8.27 -2.40 -5.92
C LEU A 122 -7.10 -2.63 -6.87
N LEU A 123 -7.37 -3.08 -8.10
CA LEU A 123 -6.35 -3.15 -9.14
C LEU A 123 -5.84 -1.76 -9.55
N GLU A 124 -6.72 -0.77 -9.67
CA GLU A 124 -6.30 0.62 -9.91
C GLU A 124 -5.48 1.18 -8.74
N ARG A 125 -5.86 0.90 -7.48
CA ARG A 125 -5.06 1.26 -6.31
C ARG A 125 -3.66 0.62 -6.35
N LYS A 126 -3.56 -0.66 -6.71
CA LYS A 126 -2.25 -1.31 -6.91
C LYS A 126 -1.46 -0.67 -8.05
N ARG A 127 -2.10 -0.26 -9.15
CA ARG A 127 -1.44 0.42 -10.28
C ARG A 127 -0.89 1.79 -9.87
N ALA A 128 -1.70 2.60 -9.18
CA ALA A 128 -1.29 3.87 -8.62
C ALA A 128 -0.15 3.68 -7.60
N GLY A 129 -0.29 2.71 -6.70
CA GLY A 129 0.74 2.36 -5.72
C GLY A 129 2.08 1.99 -6.35
N ARG A 130 2.08 1.21 -7.43
CA ARG A 130 3.31 0.86 -8.16
C ARG A 130 3.98 2.09 -8.76
N ARG A 131 3.20 2.99 -9.37
CA ARG A 131 3.71 4.26 -9.90
C ARG A 131 4.29 5.14 -8.80
N TRP A 132 3.61 5.28 -7.67
CA TRP A 132 4.14 6.02 -6.52
C TRP A 132 5.40 5.41 -5.93
N LYS A 133 5.46 4.08 -5.79
CA LYS A 133 6.67 3.36 -5.35
C LYS A 133 7.84 3.62 -6.30
N GLN A 134 7.59 3.64 -7.61
CA GLN A 134 8.62 3.96 -8.60
C GLN A 134 9.10 5.41 -8.49
N LEU A 135 8.19 6.37 -8.30
CA LEU A 135 8.52 7.79 -8.15
C LEU A 135 9.26 8.09 -6.83
N ALA A 136 8.96 7.36 -5.75
CA ALA A 136 9.72 7.44 -4.52
C ALA A 136 11.18 6.96 -4.70
N GLY A 137 11.41 6.01 -5.61
CA GLY A 137 12.74 5.47 -5.87
C GLY A 137 13.40 4.96 -4.57
N PRO A 138 14.63 5.40 -4.25
CA PRO A 138 15.33 4.94 -3.04
C PRO A 138 14.82 5.56 -1.74
N SER A 139 14.02 6.64 -1.79
CA SER A 139 13.57 7.36 -0.59
C SER A 139 12.13 7.84 -0.68
N TYR A 140 11.30 7.45 0.31
CA TYR A 140 9.91 7.91 0.41
C TYR A 140 9.79 9.45 0.45
N LEU A 141 10.84 10.15 0.90
CA LEU A 141 10.85 11.60 0.97
C LEU A 141 10.85 12.28 -0.41
N PHE A 142 11.27 11.58 -1.48
CA PHE A 142 11.18 12.12 -2.83
C PHE A 142 9.73 12.40 -3.27
N LEU A 143 8.74 11.78 -2.60
CA LEU A 143 7.33 12.06 -2.83
C LEU A 143 6.91 13.51 -2.48
N LEU A 144 7.69 14.20 -1.65
CA LEU A 144 7.42 15.59 -1.26
C LEU A 144 7.67 16.58 -2.41
N VAL A 145 8.48 16.20 -3.40
CA VAL A 145 8.86 17.04 -4.55
C VAL A 145 7.71 17.14 -5.58
N TYR A 146 6.75 16.21 -5.56
CA TYR A 146 5.61 16.24 -6.48
C TYR A 146 4.50 17.16 -5.96
N SER A 147 3.89 17.90 -6.87
CA SER A 147 2.69 18.68 -6.61
C SER A 147 1.43 17.81 -6.71
N ASP A 148 0.31 18.33 -6.23
CA ASP A 148 -0.98 17.61 -6.24
C ASP A 148 -1.51 17.32 -7.65
N ALA A 149 -0.97 18.02 -8.67
CA ALA A 149 -1.25 17.69 -10.06
C ALA A 149 -0.79 16.28 -10.44
N ALA A 150 0.17 15.70 -9.71
CA ALA A 150 0.65 14.34 -9.93
C ALA A 150 -0.40 13.27 -9.61
N GLU A 151 -1.35 13.54 -8.70
CA GLU A 151 -2.45 12.62 -8.37
C GLU A 151 -3.35 12.30 -9.56
N ARG A 152 -3.37 13.18 -10.58
CA ARG A 152 -4.23 13.01 -11.76
C ARG A 152 -3.59 12.14 -12.85
N ILE A 153 -2.29 11.88 -12.76
CA ILE A 153 -1.51 11.19 -13.79
C ILE A 153 -1.07 9.80 -13.32
N VAL A 154 -0.91 9.65 -12.00
CA VAL A 154 -0.67 8.35 -11.34
C VAL A 154 -1.95 7.54 -11.22
#